data_AF-A0A9W4K2W8-F1
#
_entry.id   AF-A0A9W4K2W8-F1
#
_cell.length_a   1.000
_cell.length_b   1.000
_cell.length_c   1.000
_cell.angle_alpha   90.00
_cell.angle_beta   90.00
_cell.angle_gamma   90.00
#
_symmetry.space_group_name_H-M   'P 1'
#
loop_
_entity.id
_entity.type
_entity.pdbx_description
1 polymer ?
#
loop_
_entity_poly.entity_id
_entity_poly.type
_entity_poly.pdbx_seq_one_letter_code
_entity_poly.pdbx_strand_id
1 'polypeptide(L)'
;MAKLHTIGRGACGTLWASETGPAYKREDGNPTRSLQNDFEMHNRVLESRRTLMNLKKSSQVQIQIPSCHNFFEPENKEWWATNLERFPQRYTPCNMIEAQRIPPLGESTRHLLIQTFCPDEIRQKIINSEPDRDCLIRPYLGRRRTHTRDSKTFSRFKAFSLRNYPLHEDQLDELAITGDDLQ
;
A
#
# COMPACT_ATOMS: atom_id res chain seq x y z
N MET A 1 -0.60 23.37 7.47
CA MET A 1 -1.03 22.08 6.90
C MET A 1 -0.29 20.94 7.59
N ALA A 2 -0.90 19.75 7.69
CA ALA A 2 -0.23 18.59 8.28
C ALA A 2 0.99 18.15 7.45
N LYS A 3 2.08 17.80 8.15
CA LYS A 3 3.29 17.25 7.53
C LYS A 3 3.01 15.84 6.99
N LEU A 4 3.60 15.54 5.84
CA LEU A 4 3.53 14.23 5.21
C LEU A 4 4.72 13.37 5.63
N HIS A 5 4.46 12.09 5.88
CA HIS A 5 5.50 11.07 6.05
C HIS A 5 5.39 10.04 4.92
N THR A 6 6.50 9.37 4.63
CA THR A 6 6.51 8.32 3.61
C THR A 6 5.80 7.09 4.17
N ILE A 7 4.73 6.64 3.52
CA ILE A 7 3.96 5.44 3.89
C ILE A 7 4.33 4.21 3.03
N GLY A 8 5.08 4.42 1.94
CA GLY A 8 5.51 3.35 1.05
C GLY A 8 6.57 3.82 0.06
N ARG A 9 7.36 2.88 -0.45
CA ARG A 9 8.37 3.14 -1.49
C ARG A 9 8.54 1.88 -2.34
N GLY A 10 8.62 2.05 -3.65
CA GLY A 10 8.93 0.99 -4.58
C GLY A 10 9.54 1.52 -5.86
N ALA A 11 9.67 0.65 -6.86
CA ALA A 11 10.24 1.02 -8.15
C ALA A 11 9.40 2.07 -8.91
N CYS A 12 8.10 2.19 -8.62
CA CYS A 12 7.22 3.18 -9.25
C CYS A 12 7.12 4.50 -8.46
N GLY A 13 7.98 4.72 -7.47
CA GLY A 13 8.04 5.95 -6.69
C GLY A 13 7.70 5.78 -5.21
N THR A 14 7.57 6.91 -4.53
CA THR A 14 7.26 7.01 -3.11
C THR A 14 5.80 7.41 -2.87
N LEU A 15 5.23 6.90 -1.77
CA LEU A 15 3.89 7.20 -1.30
C LEU A 15 3.98 8.00 0.01
N TRP A 16 3.16 9.05 0.11
CA TRP A 16 3.15 9.99 1.21
C TRP A 16 1.74 10.23 1.73
N ALA A 17 1.58 10.36 3.04
CA ALA A 17 0.33 10.78 3.66
C ALA A 17 0.59 11.49 4.98
N SER A 18 -0.41 12.24 5.44
CA SER A 18 -0.55 12.62 6.86
C SER A 18 -1.36 11.55 7.59
N GLU A 19 -1.52 11.66 8.91
CA GLU A 19 -2.34 10.72 9.70
C GLU A 19 -3.75 10.55 9.14
N THR A 20 -4.35 11.64 8.66
CA THR A 20 -5.64 11.67 7.98
C THR A 20 -5.50 12.29 6.59
N GLY A 21 -6.47 12.05 5.72
CA GLY A 21 -6.51 12.60 4.37
C GLY A 21 -6.00 11.65 3.27
N PRO A 22 -5.74 12.18 2.07
CA PRO A 22 -5.40 11.38 0.91
C PRO A 22 -3.94 10.88 0.95
N ALA A 23 -3.64 9.94 0.05
CA ALA A 23 -2.29 9.49 -0.25
C ALA A 23 -1.77 10.17 -1.52
N TYR A 24 -0.49 10.52 -1.50
CA TYR A 24 0.21 11.17 -2.60
C TYR A 24 1.31 10.26 -3.15
N LYS A 25 1.23 9.91 -4.43
CA LYS A 25 2.27 9.14 -5.14
C LYS A 25 3.12 10.08 -5.97
N ARG A 26 4.43 10.07 -5.76
CA ARG A 26 5.38 10.92 -6.49
C ARG A 26 6.06 10.15 -7.62
N GLU A 27 6.40 10.85 -8.69
CA GLU A 27 7.19 10.32 -9.80
C GLU A 27 8.70 10.42 -9.51
N ASP A 28 9.13 9.83 -8.41
CA ASP A 28 10.54 9.76 -7.97
C ASP A 28 11.09 8.32 -7.99
N GLY A 29 10.46 7.47 -8.79
CA GLY A 29 10.81 6.08 -9.00
C GLY A 29 11.76 5.87 -10.19
N ASN A 30 11.67 4.68 -10.78
CA ASN A 30 12.41 4.33 -11.99
C ASN A 30 11.91 5.20 -13.17
N PRO A 31 12.81 5.88 -13.92
CA PRO A 31 12.44 6.72 -15.06
C PRO A 31 11.69 6.00 -16.20
N THR A 32 11.76 4.67 -16.26
CA THR A 32 11.01 3.86 -17.23
C THR A 32 9.55 3.65 -16.86
N ARG A 33 9.11 4.13 -15.69
CA ARG A 33 7.72 4.08 -15.23
C ARG A 33 7.09 5.46 -15.40
N SER A 34 5.88 5.49 -15.96
CA SER A 34 5.10 6.71 -16.14
C SER A 34 4.00 6.79 -15.09
N LEU A 35 4.07 7.80 -14.23
CA LEU A 35 3.02 8.05 -13.24
C LEU A 35 1.72 8.50 -13.92
N GLN A 36 1.82 9.20 -15.05
CA GLN A 36 0.65 9.57 -15.86
C GLN A 36 -0.11 8.33 -16.36
N ASN A 37 0.60 7.34 -16.90
CA ASN A 37 -0.04 6.08 -17.31
C ASN A 37 -0.71 5.37 -16.11
N ASP A 38 -0.07 5.37 -14.93
CA ASP A 38 -0.68 4.81 -13.72
C ASP A 38 -2.01 5.53 -13.36
N PHE A 39 -2.05 6.87 -13.47
CA PHE A 39 -3.26 7.66 -13.26
C PHE A 39 -4.37 7.34 -14.27
N GLU A 40 -4.04 7.29 -15.56
CA GLU A 40 -4.97 6.98 -16.64
C GLU A 40 -5.57 5.57 -16.48
N MET A 41 -4.73 4.58 -16.18
CA MET A 41 -5.18 3.20 -15.98
C MET A 41 -6.06 3.05 -14.74
N HIS A 42 -5.73 3.75 -13.64
CA HIS A 42 -6.58 3.75 -12.45
C HIS A 42 -7.98 4.30 -12.76
N ASN A 43 -8.06 5.43 -13.48
CA ASN A 43 -9.33 6.01 -13.89
C ASN A 43 -10.14 5.09 -14.82
N ARG A 44 -9.47 4.40 -15.75
CA ARG A 44 -10.11 3.38 -16.60
C ARG A 44 -10.72 2.23 -15.79
N VAL A 45 -10.03 1.78 -14.74
CA VAL A 45 -10.53 0.74 -13.83
C VAL A 45 -11.76 1.23 -13.06
N LEU A 46 -11.73 2.47 -12.53
CA LEU A 46 -12.88 3.07 -11.83
C LEU A 46 -14.09 3.21 -12.76
N GLU A 47 -13.87 3.63 -14.00
CA GLU A 47 -14.93 3.74 -15.00
C GLU A 47 -15.51 2.37 -15.38
N SER A 48 -14.65 1.36 -15.57
CA SER A 48 -15.08 -0.02 -15.84
C SER A 48 -15.93 -0.58 -14.70
N ARG A 49 -15.56 -0.31 -13.45
CA ARG A 49 -16.35 -0.68 -12.27
C ARG A 49 -17.73 -0.03 -12.30
N ARG A 50 -17.81 1.27 -12.63
CA ARG A 50 -19.07 2.00 -12.76
C ARG A 50 -19.96 1.40 -13.85
N THR A 51 -19.40 1.08 -15.01
CA THR A 51 -20.11 0.38 -16.09
C THR A 51 -20.66 -0.97 -15.62
N LEU A 52 -19.84 -1.78 -14.94
CA LEU A 52 -20.24 -3.09 -14.42
C LEU A 52 -21.42 -2.99 -13.43
N MET A 53 -21.37 -2.02 -12.50
CA MET A 53 -22.45 -1.79 -11.53
C MET A 53 -23.76 -1.38 -12.22
N ASN A 54 -23.69 -0.56 -13.26
CA ASN A 54 -24.88 -0.10 -14.00
C ASN A 54 -25.56 -1.23 -14.79
N LEU A 55 -24.82 -2.26 -15.20
CA LEU A 55 -25.36 -3.37 -16.00
C LEU A 55 -26.26 -4.35 -15.20
N LYS A 56 -26.50 -4.12 -13.89
CA LYS A 56 -27.32 -4.97 -12.99
C LYS A 56 -26.97 -6.47 -12.96
N LYS A 57 -25.89 -6.90 -13.64
CA LYS A 57 -25.43 -8.30 -13.69
C LYS A 57 -24.54 -8.71 -12.51
N SER A 58 -24.23 -7.79 -11.59
CA SER A 58 -23.09 -7.93 -10.69
C SER A 58 -23.40 -7.61 -9.23
N SER A 59 -24.61 -7.91 -8.74
CA SER A 59 -24.93 -7.83 -7.31
C SER A 59 -24.05 -8.74 -6.43
N GLN A 60 -23.31 -9.67 -7.04
CA GLN A 60 -22.44 -10.64 -6.36
C GLN A 60 -20.98 -10.21 -6.21
N VAL A 61 -20.52 -9.15 -6.90
CA VAL A 61 -19.10 -8.78 -6.88
C VAL A 61 -18.92 -7.42 -6.23
N GLN A 62 -18.56 -7.41 -4.95
CA GLN A 62 -18.21 -6.20 -4.20
C GLN A 62 -16.70 -5.91 -4.32
N ILE A 63 -16.32 -5.14 -5.33
CA ILE A 63 -14.93 -4.66 -5.46
C ILE A 63 -14.86 -3.21 -4.98
N GLN A 64 -14.07 -3.00 -3.92
CA GLN A 64 -13.70 -1.68 -3.44
C GLN A 64 -12.40 -1.23 -4.10
N ILE A 65 -12.47 -0.15 -4.87
CA ILE A 65 -11.31 0.44 -5.54
C ILE A 65 -11.11 1.84 -4.94
N PRO A 66 -9.92 2.14 -4.39
CA PRO A 66 -9.64 3.48 -3.89
C PRO A 66 -9.89 4.52 -4.98
N SER A 67 -10.47 5.66 -4.61
CA SER A 67 -10.65 6.77 -5.55
C SER A 67 -9.30 7.31 -6.03
N CYS A 68 -9.25 7.78 -7.28
CA CYS A 68 -8.12 8.50 -7.86
C CYS A 68 -8.59 9.92 -8.14
N HIS A 69 -8.09 10.89 -7.37
CA HIS A 69 -8.71 12.23 -7.33
C HIS A 69 -8.10 13.16 -8.37
N ASN A 70 -6.78 13.37 -8.31
CA ASN A 70 -6.12 14.41 -9.09
C ASN A 70 -4.73 13.94 -9.57
N PHE A 71 -4.30 14.53 -10.68
CA PHE A 71 -2.93 14.48 -11.17
C PHE A 71 -2.36 15.89 -11.18
N PHE A 72 -1.20 16.07 -10.55
CA PHE A 72 -0.51 17.35 -10.46
C PHE A 72 0.80 17.29 -11.21
N GLU A 73 1.00 18.26 -12.10
CA GLU A 73 2.25 18.48 -12.82
C GLU A 73 3.20 19.39 -12.03
N PRO A 74 4.52 19.32 -12.28
CA PRO A 74 5.50 20.23 -11.66
C PRO A 74 5.18 21.71 -11.87
N GLU A 75 4.54 22.05 -12.99
CA GLU A 75 4.21 23.41 -13.43
C GLU A 75 3.01 24.01 -12.68
N ASN A 76 2.27 23.21 -11.89
CA ASN A 76 1.16 23.69 -11.08
C ASN A 76 1.67 24.49 -9.85
N LYS A 77 2.10 25.73 -10.10
CA LYS A 77 2.72 26.62 -9.10
C LYS A 77 1.82 26.89 -7.91
N GLU A 78 0.51 27.02 -8.12
CA GLU A 78 -0.46 27.31 -7.05
C GLU A 78 -0.53 26.15 -6.04
N TRP A 79 -0.67 24.92 -6.55
CA TRP A 79 -0.73 23.74 -5.69
C TRP A 79 0.60 23.50 -4.97
N TRP A 80 1.72 23.60 -5.70
CA TRP A 80 3.05 23.39 -5.12
C TRP A 80 3.46 24.47 -4.11
N ALA A 81 3.13 25.74 -4.35
CA ALA A 81 3.38 26.81 -3.36
C ALA A 81 2.67 26.53 -2.03
N THR A 82 1.50 25.92 -2.09
CA THR A 82 0.68 25.61 -0.92
C THR A 82 1.10 24.30 -0.21
N ASN A 83 1.56 23.30 -0.97
CA ASN A 83 1.73 21.93 -0.47
C ASN A 83 3.18 21.46 -0.37
N LEU A 84 4.15 22.11 -1.02
CA LEU A 84 5.54 21.64 -1.05
C LEU A 84 6.14 21.56 0.36
N GLU A 85 5.83 22.53 1.22
CA GLU A 85 6.28 22.57 2.61
C GLU A 85 5.73 21.42 3.48
N ARG A 86 4.72 20.69 3.01
CA ARG A 86 4.22 19.50 3.72
C ARG A 86 5.20 18.33 3.63
N PHE A 87 6.01 18.27 2.57
CA PHE A 87 7.06 17.27 2.41
C PHE A 87 8.29 17.66 3.26
N PRO A 88 9.18 16.70 3.57
CA PRO A 88 10.47 17.03 4.19
C PRO A 88 11.29 18.02 3.35
N GLN A 89 12.29 18.64 3.95
CA GLN A 89 13.18 19.54 3.21
C GLN A 89 13.86 18.79 2.06
N ARG A 90 14.11 19.49 0.93
CA ARG A 90 14.78 19.02 -0.31
C ARG A 90 13.90 18.39 -1.39
N TYR A 91 12.60 18.22 -1.17
CA TYR A 91 11.71 17.82 -2.26
C TYR A 91 11.40 19.02 -3.17
N THR A 92 11.30 18.76 -4.46
CA THR A 92 10.91 19.73 -5.49
C THR A 92 9.58 19.33 -6.12
N PRO A 93 8.90 20.24 -6.84
CA PRO A 93 7.77 19.88 -7.69
C PRO A 93 8.11 18.71 -8.63
N CYS A 94 7.16 17.81 -8.82
CA CYS A 94 7.24 16.67 -9.75
C CYS A 94 5.83 16.28 -10.21
N ASN A 95 5.70 15.29 -11.09
CA ASN A 95 4.39 14.67 -11.31
C ASN A 95 3.93 13.95 -10.03
N MET A 96 2.64 14.06 -9.72
CA MET A 96 2.08 13.49 -8.50
C MET A 96 0.62 13.08 -8.66
N ILE A 97 0.25 11.90 -8.15
CA ILE A 97 -1.14 11.47 -8.02
C ILE A 97 -1.62 11.72 -6.60
N GLU A 98 -2.82 12.27 -6.45
CA GLU A 98 -3.59 12.24 -5.21
C GLU A 98 -4.69 11.19 -5.31
N ALA A 99 -4.69 10.24 -4.37
CA ALA A 99 -5.64 9.13 -4.31
C ALA A 99 -6.19 8.94 -2.90
N GLN A 100 -7.29 8.22 -2.79
CA GLN A 100 -7.83 7.81 -1.50
C GLN A 100 -6.81 6.94 -0.76
N ARG A 101 -6.53 7.28 0.50
CA ARG A 101 -5.66 6.48 1.36
C ARG A 101 -6.40 5.25 1.86
N ILE A 102 -5.77 4.08 1.77
CA ILE A 102 -6.17 2.89 2.51
C ILE A 102 -5.60 3.04 3.93
N PRO A 103 -6.44 3.06 4.98
CA PRO A 103 -5.95 3.15 6.36
C PRO A 103 -5.07 1.94 6.70
N PRO A 104 -4.02 2.13 7.51
CA PRO A 104 -3.24 1.01 7.99
C PRO A 104 -4.06 0.14 8.94
N LEU A 105 -3.69 -1.13 9.03
CA LEU A 105 -4.31 -2.05 9.98
C LEU A 105 -4.00 -1.65 11.43
N GLY A 106 -4.96 -1.92 12.30
CA GLY A 106 -4.91 -1.60 13.73
C GLY A 106 -3.79 -2.32 14.47
N GLU A 107 -3.47 -1.82 15.66
CA GLU A 107 -2.34 -2.28 16.47
C GLU A 107 -2.41 -3.77 16.82
N SER A 108 -3.59 -4.27 17.19
CA SER A 108 -3.77 -5.69 17.52
C SER A 108 -3.45 -6.60 16.34
N THR A 109 -3.88 -6.23 15.12
CA THR A 109 -3.58 -7.01 13.91
C THR A 109 -2.10 -6.97 13.58
N ARG A 110 -1.43 -5.82 13.73
CA ARG A 110 0.02 -5.71 13.53
C ARG A 110 0.79 -6.61 14.51
N HIS A 111 0.42 -6.57 15.80
CA HIS A 111 1.05 -7.40 16.82
C HIS A 111 0.85 -8.89 16.55
N LEU A 112 -0.35 -9.30 16.14
CA LEU A 112 -0.63 -10.68 15.73
C LEU A 112 0.30 -11.11 14.58
N LEU A 113 0.37 -10.34 13.50
CA LEU A 113 1.25 -10.67 12.35
C LEU A 113 2.72 -10.79 12.78
N ILE A 114 3.17 -9.88 13.64
CA ILE A 114 4.55 -9.88 14.16
C ILE A 114 4.80 -11.13 15.03
N GLN A 115 3.92 -11.44 15.96
CA GLN A 115 4.07 -12.59 16.86
C GLN A 115 4.04 -13.90 16.08
N THR A 116 3.13 -14.02 15.12
CA THR A 116 2.95 -15.26 14.36
C THR A 116 4.06 -15.46 13.33
N PHE A 117 4.46 -14.42 12.58
CA PHE A 117 5.29 -14.58 11.37
C PHE A 117 6.65 -13.89 11.40
N CYS A 118 6.89 -12.93 12.29
CA CYS A 118 8.17 -12.23 12.34
C CYS A 118 9.24 -13.12 13.02
N PRO A 119 10.44 -13.27 12.41
CA PRO A 119 11.57 -13.94 13.06
C PRO A 119 11.90 -13.29 14.40
N ASP A 120 12.18 -14.12 15.42
CA ASP A 120 12.39 -13.66 16.80
C ASP A 120 13.50 -12.60 16.89
N GLU A 121 14.55 -12.72 16.06
CA GLU A 121 15.73 -11.86 16.15
C GLU A 121 15.45 -10.40 15.76
N ILE A 122 14.41 -10.16 14.97
CA ILE A 122 14.04 -8.81 14.51
C ILE A 122 12.69 -8.34 15.06
N ARG A 123 12.01 -9.18 15.86
CA ARG A 123 10.65 -8.89 16.35
C ARG A 123 10.54 -7.55 17.06
N GLN A 124 11.40 -7.30 18.05
CA GLN A 124 11.38 -6.03 18.81
C GLN A 124 11.72 -4.81 17.95
N LYS A 125 12.56 -4.99 16.92
CA LYS A 125 12.84 -3.94 15.96
C LYS A 125 11.59 -3.57 15.14
N ILE A 126 10.82 -4.56 14.69
CA ILE A 126 9.59 -4.33 13.92
C ILE A 126 8.48 -3.74 14.79
N ILE A 127 8.33 -4.18 16.05
CA ILE A 127 7.35 -3.60 17.00
C ILE A 127 7.58 -2.10 17.18
N ASN A 128 8.84 -1.69 17.33
CA ASN A 128 9.21 -0.30 17.55
C ASN A 128 9.45 0.50 16.25
N SER A 129 9.18 -0.09 15.09
CA SER A 129 9.42 0.54 13.79
C SER A 129 8.26 1.47 13.43
N GLU A 130 8.50 2.77 13.44
CA GLU A 130 7.51 3.76 13.00
C GLU A 130 7.02 3.49 11.56
N PRO A 131 7.89 3.14 10.59
CA PRO A 131 7.43 2.75 9.27
C PRO A 131 6.43 1.59 9.25
N ASP A 132 6.61 0.58 10.11
CA ASP A 132 5.75 -0.61 10.13
C ASP A 132 4.37 -0.35 10.75
N ARG A 133 4.12 0.85 11.27
CA ARG A 133 2.77 1.31 11.62
C ARG A 133 1.89 1.55 10.41
N ASP A 134 2.48 1.83 9.24
CA ASP A 134 1.78 1.89 7.94
C ASP A 134 1.49 0.48 7.39
N CYS A 135 0.96 -0.40 8.23
CA CYS A 135 0.74 -1.80 7.91
C CYS A 135 -0.38 -1.97 6.89
N LEU A 136 -0.05 -2.60 5.76
CA LEU A 136 -1.01 -3.01 4.73
C LEU A 136 -0.73 -4.46 4.36
N ILE A 137 -1.77 -5.28 4.35
CA ILE A 137 -1.69 -6.68 3.91
C ILE A 137 -1.97 -6.74 2.42
N ARG A 138 -1.19 -7.56 1.71
CA ARG A 138 -1.46 -7.99 0.34
C ARG A 138 -1.77 -9.50 0.39
N PRO A 139 -3.06 -9.87 0.34
CA PRO A 139 -3.47 -11.28 0.30
C PRO A 139 -3.01 -11.95 -1.00
N TYR A 140 -2.54 -13.17 -0.89
CA TYR A 140 -2.18 -14.05 -2.01
C TYR A 140 -3.03 -15.32 -1.95
N LEU A 141 -4.24 -15.22 -2.52
CA LEU A 141 -5.28 -16.25 -2.42
C LEU A 141 -5.06 -17.49 -3.32
N GLY A 142 -4.02 -17.49 -4.15
CA GLY A 142 -3.67 -18.61 -5.03
C GLY A 142 -2.21 -19.03 -4.92
N ARG A 143 -1.55 -18.66 -3.82
CA ARG A 143 -0.14 -18.94 -3.62
C ARG A 143 0.12 -19.30 -2.16
N ARG A 144 0.63 -20.51 -1.96
CA ARG A 144 1.24 -20.96 -0.70
C ARG A 144 2.74 -20.67 -0.71
N ARG A 145 3.33 -20.42 0.46
CA ARG A 145 4.80 -20.26 0.58
C ARG A 145 5.48 -21.59 0.26
N THR A 146 6.51 -21.55 -0.58
CA THR A 146 7.33 -22.73 -0.91
C THR A 146 8.35 -23.08 0.18
N HIS A 147 8.64 -22.13 1.06
CA HIS A 147 9.56 -22.27 2.18
C HIS A 147 8.80 -22.00 3.48
N THR A 148 8.37 -23.06 4.14
CA THR A 148 7.83 -23.00 5.52
C THR A 148 8.99 -22.92 6.52
N ARG A 149 8.71 -22.64 7.80
CA ARG A 149 9.70 -22.54 8.89
C ARG A 149 10.69 -23.73 8.97
N ASP A 150 10.33 -24.89 8.41
CA ASP A 150 11.15 -26.11 8.41
C ASP A 150 12.04 -26.29 7.17
N SER A 151 11.95 -25.40 6.18
CA SER A 151 12.77 -25.54 4.97
C SER A 151 14.21 -25.09 5.25
N LYS A 152 15.18 -26.00 5.06
CA LYS A 152 16.63 -25.78 5.21
C LYS A 152 17.23 -24.73 4.24
N THR A 153 16.40 -24.08 3.43
CA THR A 153 16.74 -23.09 2.40
C THR A 153 16.10 -21.73 2.72
N PHE A 154 16.20 -21.25 3.96
CA PHE A 154 15.87 -19.86 4.23
C PHE A 154 16.88 -18.95 3.52
N SER A 155 16.38 -18.09 2.65
CA SER A 155 17.14 -16.93 2.17
C SER A 155 17.73 -16.20 3.38
N ARG A 156 19.05 -15.96 3.36
CA ARG A 156 19.76 -15.22 4.42
C ARG A 156 19.24 -13.78 4.60
N PHE A 157 18.47 -13.27 3.64
CA PHE A 157 17.79 -11.99 3.74
C PHE A 157 16.47 -12.13 4.51
N LYS A 158 16.55 -11.94 5.84
CA LYS A 158 15.38 -11.82 6.73
C LYS A 158 14.75 -10.42 6.61
N ALA A 159 14.23 -10.08 5.42
CA ALA A 159 13.47 -8.85 5.24
C ALA A 159 12.02 -9.08 5.71
N PHE A 160 11.65 -8.47 6.83
CA PHE A 160 10.26 -8.41 7.31
C PHE A 160 9.81 -6.95 7.32
N SER A 161 8.64 -6.69 6.75
CA SER A 161 8.04 -5.35 6.66
C SER A 161 6.53 -5.51 6.65
N LEU A 162 5.84 -4.72 7.46
CA LEU A 162 4.38 -4.64 7.49
C LEU A 162 3.82 -3.74 6.38
N ARG A 163 4.66 -2.90 5.76
CA ARG A 163 4.28 -2.16 4.55
C ARG A 163 4.14 -3.12 3.37
N ASN A 164 2.92 -3.32 2.88
CA ASN A 164 2.61 -4.26 1.79
C ASN A 164 3.02 -5.71 2.11
N TYR A 165 2.70 -6.15 3.34
CA TYR A 165 3.00 -7.48 3.86
C TYR A 165 2.33 -8.57 3.01
N PRO A 166 3.09 -9.49 2.38
CA PRO A 166 2.52 -10.57 1.60
C PRO A 166 1.95 -11.65 2.54
N LEU A 167 0.62 -11.81 2.57
CA LEU A 167 -0.06 -12.83 3.35
C LEU A 167 -0.54 -13.94 2.42
N HIS A 168 0.10 -15.11 2.52
CA HIS A 168 -0.17 -16.26 1.66
C HIS A 168 -1.30 -17.13 2.20
N GLU A 169 -1.84 -17.98 1.33
CA GLU A 169 -2.96 -18.88 1.66
C GLU A 169 -2.67 -19.76 2.89
N ASP A 170 -1.47 -20.34 3.00
CA ASP A 170 -1.08 -21.14 4.17
C ASP A 170 -1.01 -20.31 5.47
N GLN A 171 -0.75 -19.01 5.36
CA GLN A 171 -0.77 -18.10 6.51
C GLN A 171 -2.18 -17.69 6.91
N LEU A 172 -3.10 -17.62 5.95
CA LEU A 172 -4.52 -17.41 6.23
C LEU A 172 -5.08 -18.63 6.99
N ASP A 173 -4.74 -19.85 6.55
CA ASP A 173 -5.07 -21.09 7.25
C ASP A 173 -4.53 -21.10 8.69
N GLU A 174 -3.25 -20.74 8.89
CA GLU A 174 -2.62 -20.63 10.23
C GLU A 174 -3.32 -19.61 11.15
N LEU A 175 -3.90 -18.55 10.58
CA LEU A 175 -4.68 -17.55 11.31
C LEU A 175 -6.16 -17.91 11.46
N ALA A 176 -6.58 -19.07 10.94
CA ALA A 176 -7.97 -19.49 10.87
C ALA A 176 -8.88 -18.47 10.15
N ILE A 177 -8.34 -17.74 9.18
CA ILE A 177 -9.11 -16.82 8.32
C ILE A 177 -9.68 -17.64 7.17
N THR A 178 -11.00 -17.77 7.12
CA THR A 178 -11.72 -18.55 6.12
C THR A 178 -12.01 -17.72 4.86
N GLY A 179 -12.45 -18.39 3.79
CA GLY A 179 -12.91 -17.70 2.59
C GLY A 179 -14.15 -16.82 2.83
N ASP A 180 -14.94 -17.12 3.85
CA ASP A 180 -16.11 -16.33 4.23
C ASP A 180 -15.70 -15.01 4.92
N ASP A 181 -14.57 -15.01 5.63
CA ASP A 181 -14.01 -13.80 6.26
C ASP A 181 -13.42 -12.79 5.25
N LEU A 182 -13.27 -13.21 4.00
CA LEU A 182 -12.69 -12.42 2.90
C LEU A 182 -13.73 -11.86 1.93
N GLN A 183 -15.01 -12.18 2.13
CA GLN A 183 -16.15 -11.69 1.33
C GLN A 183 -16.71 -10.38 1.86
#